data_AF-A0A5C7YH80-F1
#
_entry.id   AF-A0A5C7YH80-F1
#
_cell.length_a   1.000
_cell.length_b   1.000
_cell.length_c   1.000
_cell.angle_alpha   90.00
_cell.angle_beta   90.00
_cell.angle_gamma   90.00
#
_symmetry.space_group_name_H-M   'P 1'
#
loop_
_entity.id
_entity.type
_entity.pdbx_description
1 polymer ?
#
loop_
_entity_poly.entity_id
_entity_poly.type
_entity_poly.pdbx_seq_one_letter_code
_entity_poly.pdbx_strand_id
1 'polypeptide(L)'
;MKKMMIALASASLLLGATSVWANPEAAMNKAGCMACHTKDKKLVGPSFKDIAAKYKGQDVTVKVIDKVRKGGSGVFGPIPMPPNGADKINDADLKDAVEFILKS
;
A
#
# COMPACT_ATOMS: atom_id res chain seq x y z
N MET A 1 16.23 25.34 48.92
CA MET A 1 15.26 24.22 49.05
C MET A 1 13.94 24.59 48.38
N LYS A 2 13.73 24.18 47.13
CA LYS A 2 12.45 23.72 46.57
C LYS A 2 12.80 23.18 45.17
N LYS A 3 12.71 21.87 45.04
CA LYS A 3 13.28 21.09 43.93
C LYS A 3 12.53 21.41 42.64
N MET A 4 13.31 21.68 41.60
CA MET A 4 12.93 21.62 40.20
C MET A 4 12.29 20.25 39.92
N MET A 5 10.98 20.19 39.75
CA MET A 5 10.28 18.99 39.29
C MET A 5 10.06 19.14 37.80
N ILE A 6 10.98 18.54 37.05
CA ILE A 6 10.86 18.24 35.63
C ILE A 6 9.65 17.31 35.50
N ALA A 7 8.53 17.86 35.00
CA ALA A 7 7.41 17.04 34.55
C ALA A 7 7.80 16.45 33.18
N LEU A 8 8.36 15.24 33.23
CA LEU A 8 8.53 14.38 32.08
C LEU A 8 7.12 13.98 31.62
N ALA A 9 6.54 14.76 30.71
CA ALA A 9 5.28 14.41 30.07
C ALA A 9 5.54 13.20 29.16
N SER A 10 5.20 12.03 29.66
CA SER A 10 5.20 10.76 28.94
C SER A 10 4.33 10.89 27.70
N ALA A 11 4.97 11.06 26.53
CA ALA A 11 4.30 10.98 25.23
C ALA A 11 3.78 9.55 25.07
N SER A 12 2.52 9.35 25.42
CA SER A 12 1.81 8.08 25.24
C SER A 12 1.65 7.88 23.73
N LEU A 13 2.48 7.01 23.16
CA LEU A 13 2.40 6.58 21.77
C LEU A 13 1.06 5.87 21.57
N LEU A 14 0.07 6.58 21.03
CA LEU A 14 -1.09 5.95 20.41
C LEU A 14 -0.56 5.18 19.19
N LEU A 15 -0.47 3.86 19.31
CA LEU A 15 -0.20 2.91 18.23
C LEU A 15 -1.39 2.88 17.26
N GLY A 16 -1.67 3.99 16.61
CA GLY A 16 -2.48 4.01 15.39
C GLY A 16 -1.60 3.53 14.24
N ALA A 17 -2.12 2.66 13.37
CA ALA A 17 -1.49 2.32 12.10
C ALA A 17 -1.55 3.56 11.18
N THR A 18 -0.68 4.53 11.46
CA THR A 18 -0.48 5.70 10.60
C THR A 18 0.36 5.28 9.41
N SER A 19 0.01 5.75 8.22
CA SER A 19 0.91 5.61 7.08
C SER A 19 2.25 6.24 7.42
N VAL A 20 3.32 5.51 7.11
CA VAL A 20 4.69 5.95 7.35
C VAL A 20 5.16 6.84 6.20
N TRP A 21 4.50 6.74 5.04
CA TRP A 21 4.81 7.53 3.86
C TRP A 21 3.70 8.53 3.55
N ALA A 22 4.07 9.79 3.37
CA ALA A 22 3.14 10.83 2.92
C ALA A 22 2.76 10.67 1.42
N ASN A 23 3.53 9.90 0.64
CA ASN A 23 3.29 9.65 -0.77
C ASN A 23 3.13 8.14 -1.05
N PRO A 24 1.96 7.68 -1.48
CA PRO A 24 1.72 6.26 -1.81
C PRO A 24 2.65 5.73 -2.89
N GLU A 25 3.06 6.56 -3.86
CA GLU A 25 3.99 6.15 -4.91
C GLU A 25 5.39 5.87 -4.36
N ALA A 26 5.83 6.64 -3.35
CA ALA A 26 7.11 6.41 -2.69
C ALA A 26 7.09 5.10 -1.89
N ALA A 27 5.98 4.82 -1.19
CA ALA A 27 5.78 3.55 -0.50
C ALA A 27 5.85 2.36 -1.46
N MET A 28 5.11 2.44 -2.58
CA MET A 28 5.13 1.39 -3.61
C MET A 28 6.51 1.20 -4.27
N ASN A 29 7.24 2.29 -4.50
CA ASN A 29 8.60 2.22 -5.04
C ASN A 29 9.51 1.48 -4.05
N LYS A 30 9.50 1.87 -2.77
CA LYS A 30 10.29 1.22 -1.71
C LYS A 30 9.93 -0.25 -1.52
N ALA A 31 8.65 -0.59 -1.66
CA ALA A 31 8.14 -1.96 -1.58
C ALA A 31 8.42 -2.80 -2.84
N GLY A 32 8.98 -2.20 -3.90
CA GLY A 32 9.38 -2.89 -5.13
C GLY A 32 8.25 -3.11 -6.13
N CYS A 33 7.09 -2.47 -5.98
CA CYS A 33 5.94 -2.66 -6.86
C CYS A 33 6.25 -2.25 -8.32
N MET A 34 7.12 -1.25 -8.51
CA MET A 34 7.51 -0.73 -9.82
C MET A 34 8.36 -1.72 -10.64
N ALA A 35 8.86 -2.81 -10.04
CA ALA A 35 9.58 -3.85 -10.77
C ALA A 35 8.67 -4.64 -11.74
N CYS A 36 7.37 -4.68 -11.45
CA CYS A 36 6.39 -5.46 -12.21
C CYS A 36 5.25 -4.61 -12.77
N HIS A 37 5.00 -3.44 -12.20
CA HIS A 37 3.90 -2.55 -12.58
C HIS A 37 4.43 -1.19 -13.01
N THR A 38 3.71 -0.54 -13.92
CA THR A 38 3.93 0.88 -14.25
C THR A 38 2.61 1.63 -14.21
N LYS A 39 2.65 2.96 -14.32
CA LYS A 39 1.44 3.79 -14.24
C LYS A 39 0.49 3.54 -15.42
N ASP A 40 1.02 3.51 -16.64
CA ASP A 40 0.22 3.63 -17.86
C ASP A 40 0.46 2.53 -18.89
N LYS A 41 1.46 1.66 -18.69
CA LYS A 41 1.79 0.57 -19.62
C LYS A 41 1.91 -0.76 -18.90
N LYS A 42 1.42 -1.82 -19.55
CA LYS A 42 1.65 -3.18 -19.07
C LYS A 42 3.16 -3.48 -19.08
N LEU A 43 3.66 -4.08 -18.00
CA LEU A 43 5.02 -4.60 -17.90
C LEU A 43 4.95 -6.11 -17.70
N VAL A 44 5.19 -6.59 -16.48
CA VAL A 44 4.91 -7.98 -16.08
C VAL A 44 3.45 -8.08 -15.67
N GLY A 45 3.04 -7.23 -14.73
CA GLY A 45 1.66 -7.02 -14.33
C GLY A 45 0.94 -5.96 -15.17
N PRO A 46 -0.38 -5.79 -14.97
CA PRO A 46 -1.15 -4.71 -15.57
C PRO A 46 -0.63 -3.33 -15.16
N SER A 47 -0.91 -2.31 -15.97
CA SER A 47 -0.67 -0.92 -15.54
C SER A 47 -1.62 -0.52 -14.42
N PHE A 48 -1.28 0.49 -13.63
CA PHE A 48 -2.20 1.04 -12.62
C PHE A 48 -3.49 1.57 -13.25
N LYS A 49 -3.39 2.19 -14.44
CA LYS A 49 -4.56 2.59 -15.23
C LYS A 49 -5.45 1.42 -15.64
N ASP A 50 -4.89 0.28 -16.03
CA ASP A 50 -5.69 -0.91 -16.36
C ASP A 50 -6.41 -1.46 -15.13
N ILE A 51 -5.76 -1.42 -13.96
CA ILE A 51 -6.37 -1.84 -12.69
C ILE A 51 -7.53 -0.89 -12.35
N ALA A 52 -7.31 0.42 -12.41
CA ALA A 52 -8.33 1.44 -12.17
C ALA A 52 -9.52 1.29 -13.12
N ALA A 53 -9.24 1.11 -14.42
CA ALA A 53 -10.27 0.93 -15.44
C ALA A 53 -11.13 -0.33 -15.20
N LYS A 54 -10.50 -1.46 -14.84
CA LYS A 54 -11.22 -2.71 -14.57
C LYS A 54 -12.17 -2.59 -13.37
N TYR A 55 -11.78 -1.82 -12.35
CA TYR A 55 -12.51 -1.70 -11.09
C TYR A 55 -13.29 -0.39 -10.93
N LYS A 56 -13.38 0.43 -11.98
CA LYS A 56 -14.05 1.72 -11.94
C LYS A 56 -15.48 1.59 -11.40
N GLY A 57 -15.79 2.38 -10.38
CA GLY A 57 -17.12 2.42 -9.74
C GLY A 57 -17.41 1.25 -8.79
N GLN A 58 -16.43 0.41 -8.48
CA GLN A 58 -16.59 -0.71 -7.55
C GLN A 58 -15.86 -0.45 -6.23
N ASP A 59 -16.46 -0.85 -5.11
CA ASP A 59 -15.78 -0.87 -3.81
C ASP A 59 -15.01 -2.20 -3.65
N VAL A 60 -13.76 -2.20 -4.08
CA VAL A 60 -12.90 -3.41 -4.10
C VAL A 60 -11.58 -3.23 -3.35
N THR A 61 -11.41 -2.14 -2.60
CA THR A 61 -10.13 -1.80 -1.92
C THR A 61 -9.64 -2.98 -1.06
N VAL A 62 -10.50 -3.52 -0.19
CA VAL A 62 -10.15 -4.65 0.69
C VAL A 62 -9.80 -5.90 -0.12
N LYS A 63 -10.53 -6.18 -1.20
CA LYS A 63 -10.27 -7.33 -2.08
C LYS A 63 -8.94 -7.20 -2.81
N VAL A 64 -8.58 -5.99 -3.26
CA VAL A 64 -7.30 -5.74 -3.92
C VAL A 64 -6.16 -5.82 -2.91
N ILE A 65 -6.32 -5.30 -1.69
CA ILE A 65 -5.34 -5.48 -0.60
C ILE A 65 -5.10 -6.96 -0.34
N ASP A 66 -6.17 -7.76 -0.19
CA ASP A 66 -6.06 -9.21 0.02
C ASP A 66 -5.31 -9.90 -1.13
N LYS A 67 -5.57 -9.47 -2.37
CA LYS A 67 -4.85 -9.95 -3.56
C LYS A 67 -3.36 -9.59 -3.53
N VAL A 68 -3.00 -8.41 -3.05
CA VAL A 68 -1.60 -7.99 -2.89
C VAL A 68 -0.90 -8.80 -1.80
N ARG A 69 -1.57 -9.04 -0.66
CA ARG A 69 -1.04 -9.85 0.44
C ARG A 69 -0.84 -11.30 0.05
N LYS A 70 -1.83 -11.94 -0.56
CA LYS A 70 -1.81 -13.38 -0.89
C LYS A 70 -1.20 -13.70 -2.25
N GLY A 71 -1.13 -12.74 -3.16
CA GLY A 71 -0.68 -12.97 -4.52
C GLY A 71 -1.64 -13.82 -5.37
N GLY A 72 -1.09 -14.46 -6.40
CA GLY A 72 -1.78 -15.39 -7.31
C GLY A 72 -2.01 -14.81 -8.72
N SER A 73 -2.72 -15.56 -9.55
CA SER A 73 -2.94 -15.29 -10.99
C SER A 73 -4.43 -15.19 -11.37
N GLY A 74 -4.74 -15.06 -12.67
CA GLY A 74 -6.07 -15.24 -13.25
C GLY A 74 -6.87 -13.95 -13.51
N VAL A 75 -6.67 -12.91 -12.69
CA VAL A 75 -7.48 -11.67 -12.78
C VAL A 75 -7.10 -10.80 -13.98
N PHE A 76 -5.80 -10.72 -14.27
CA PHE A 76 -5.22 -9.89 -15.34
C PHE A 76 -4.35 -10.71 -16.33
N GLY A 77 -4.34 -12.04 -16.17
CA GLY A 77 -3.55 -12.94 -16.99
C GLY A 77 -3.01 -14.14 -16.19
N PRO A 78 -2.25 -15.02 -16.87
CA PRO A 78 -1.76 -16.26 -16.28
C PRO A 78 -0.54 -16.06 -15.35
N ILE A 79 0.20 -14.95 -15.50
CA ILE A 79 1.39 -14.68 -14.69
C ILE A 79 0.98 -14.40 -13.24
N PRO A 80 1.46 -15.19 -12.26
CA PRO A 80 1.14 -14.96 -10.85
C PRO A 80 1.89 -13.76 -10.28
N MET A 81 1.19 -12.94 -9.50
CA MET A 81 1.82 -11.95 -8.62
C MET A 81 2.26 -12.65 -7.33
N PRO A 82 3.53 -12.55 -6.89
CA PRO A 82 3.96 -13.10 -5.60
C PRO A 82 3.24 -12.44 -4.41
N PRO A 83 3.11 -13.11 -3.26
CA PRO A 83 2.66 -12.50 -2.01
C PRO A 83 3.52 -11.30 -1.60
N ASN A 84 2.90 -10.21 -1.13
CA ASN A 84 3.59 -9.04 -0.58
C ASN A 84 3.21 -8.84 0.89
N GLY A 85 4.06 -9.34 1.78
CA GLY A 85 3.85 -9.29 3.22
C GLY A 85 4.02 -7.91 3.85
N ALA A 86 3.66 -7.83 5.13
CA ALA A 86 3.76 -6.60 5.92
C ALA A 86 5.21 -6.12 6.14
N ASP A 87 6.19 -7.01 5.92
CA ASP A 87 7.62 -6.73 5.91
C ASP A 87 8.05 -5.77 4.79
N LYS A 88 7.33 -5.76 3.66
CA LYS A 88 7.62 -4.89 2.51
C LYS A 88 6.86 -3.56 2.57
N ILE A 89 5.62 -3.61 3.02
CA ILE A 89 4.72 -2.47 3.12
C ILE A 89 3.68 -2.76 4.21
N ASN A 90 3.53 -1.86 5.18
CA ASN A 90 2.53 -2.03 6.25
C ASN A 90 1.09 -1.84 5.71
N ASP A 91 0.09 -2.11 6.54
CA ASP A 91 -1.31 -2.09 6.10
C ASP A 91 -1.84 -0.69 5.75
N ALA A 92 -1.39 0.34 6.46
CA ALA A 92 -1.80 1.72 6.19
C ALA A 92 -1.28 2.20 4.84
N ASP A 93 0.02 2.02 4.60
CA ASP A 93 0.66 2.40 3.34
C ASP A 93 0.12 1.57 2.16
N LEU A 94 -0.18 0.28 2.38
CA LEU A 94 -0.76 -0.56 1.34
C LEU A 94 -2.19 -0.12 1.01
N LYS A 95 -2.98 0.26 2.01
CA LYS A 95 -4.32 0.82 1.78
C LYS A 95 -4.24 2.09 0.94
N ASP A 96 -3.37 3.03 1.31
CA ASP A 96 -3.18 4.29 0.59
C ASP A 96 -2.69 4.04 -0.85
N ALA A 97 -1.78 3.08 -1.04
CA ALA A 97 -1.31 2.66 -2.36
C ALA A 97 -2.43 2.06 -3.23
N VAL A 98 -3.25 1.18 -2.68
CA VAL A 98 -4.37 0.57 -3.43
C VAL A 98 -5.41 1.64 -3.79
N GLU A 99 -5.74 2.54 -2.87
CA GLU A 99 -6.66 3.65 -3.16
C GLU A 99 -6.12 4.59 -4.23
N PHE A 100 -4.80 4.87 -4.22
CA PHE A 100 -4.14 5.62 -5.27
C PHE A 100 -4.24 4.92 -6.63
N ILE A 101 -3.96 3.61 -6.69
CA ILE A 101 -4.04 2.80 -7.92
C ILE A 101 -5.48 2.80 -8.46
N LEU A 102 -6.49 2.62 -7.61
CA LEU A 102 -7.88 2.56 -8.04
C LEU A 102 -8.41 3.91 -8.57
N LYS A 103 -7.71 5.02 -8.30
CA LYS A 103 -8.01 6.37 -8.78
C LYS A 103 -7.14 6.81 -9.97
N SER A 104 -6.22 5.96 -10.45
CA SER A 104 -5.22 6.28 -11.48
C SER A 104 -5.75 6.30 -12.91
#